data_AF-A0A091GPK5-F1
#
_entry.id   AF-A0A091GPK5-F1
#
_cell.length_a   1.000
_cell.length_b   1.000
_cell.length_c   1.000
_cell.angle_alpha   90.00
_cell.angle_beta   90.00
_cell.angle_gamma   90.00
#
_symmetry.space_group_name_H-M   'P 1'
#
loop_
_entity.id
_entity.type
_entity.pdbx_description
1 polymer ?
#
loop_
_entity_poly.entity_id
_entity_poly.type
_entity_poly.pdbx_seq_one_letter_code
_entity_poly.pdbx_strand_id
1 'polypeptide(L)'
;VVLDDHAPQCNCTTTTLCSIFSQGIYYLYPFNIEYHILASTMLYVLWKNIGRKVEHHQQHKTPFRLHGITVGMIFGLIVLTSTIAIVVVYLIQIGRSKIKSELALTMFYLHAIFVLALMCTAGIVALLIYRLEDRSLDNSKNPARKLDAELLVGTAAGSWLLSWGSILAIICAQAHPKYTWYNLPYSILVIIEKYIQNLFIIESIHREQEKGNDDIKTLRIVTISLGSTLSLAPSYKEIYNGRAACDSGEVPCLFKGSICGRENDGGGGADKEETNFSFCSRNSVTNNKRRILKNIAAFLFLCNLSLWIPPAFGCRPEYDNGLEEIVFGFEPWIIVVNLAMPFSIFYRMHSAASLFEVNCKT
;
A
#
# COMPACT_ATOMS: atom_id res chain seq x y z
N VAL A 1 -34.93 6.82 25.09
CA VAL A 1 -34.53 6.94 23.68
C VAL A 1 -35.81 7.01 22.89
N VAL A 2 -36.20 8.21 22.46
CA VAL A 2 -37.33 8.39 21.54
C VAL A 2 -36.82 7.87 20.20
N LEU A 3 -37.30 6.71 19.75
CA LEU A 3 -37.02 6.21 18.41
C LEU A 3 -37.76 7.10 17.41
N ASP A 4 -37.07 7.45 16.34
CA ASP A 4 -37.60 8.18 15.17
C ASP A 4 -38.97 7.70 14.70
N ASP A 5 -39.78 8.65 14.26
CA ASP A 5 -41.12 8.51 13.63
C ASP A 5 -41.10 7.76 12.27
N HIS A 6 -39.97 7.13 11.92
CA HIS A 6 -39.77 6.39 10.67
C HIS A 6 -39.51 4.89 10.89
N ALA A 7 -39.65 4.40 12.13
CA ALA A 7 -39.59 2.97 12.38
C ALA A 7 -40.88 2.29 11.85
N PRO A 8 -40.77 1.23 11.01
CA PRO A 8 -41.94 0.46 10.61
C PRO A 8 -42.61 -0.12 11.86
N GLN A 9 -43.94 0.02 11.96
CA GLN A 9 -44.70 -0.56 13.07
C GLN A 9 -44.61 -2.09 13.02
N CYS A 10 -43.66 -2.66 13.74
CA CYS A 10 -43.50 -4.11 13.84
C CYS A 10 -44.44 -4.68 14.91
N ASN A 11 -45.45 -5.45 14.49
CA ASN A 11 -46.26 -6.29 15.38
C ASN A 11 -45.43 -7.50 15.87
N CYS A 12 -44.52 -7.24 16.80
CA CYS A 12 -43.64 -8.26 17.37
C CYS A 12 -44.24 -8.84 18.66
N THR A 13 -44.48 -10.16 18.68
CA THR A 13 -44.97 -10.91 19.86
C THR A 13 -43.92 -10.97 20.99
N THR A 14 -42.64 -10.81 20.65
CA THR A 14 -41.52 -10.80 21.61
C THR A 14 -40.67 -9.54 21.39
N THR A 15 -40.89 -8.52 22.22
CA THR A 15 -40.25 -7.20 22.10
C THR A 15 -38.72 -7.26 22.19
N THR A 16 -38.16 -8.16 23.00
CA THR A 16 -36.70 -8.32 23.15
C THR A 16 -36.04 -8.85 21.87
N LEU A 17 -36.60 -9.88 21.24
CA LEU A 17 -36.05 -10.44 20.00
C LEU A 17 -36.16 -9.46 18.83
N CYS A 18 -37.27 -8.72 18.76
CA CYS A 18 -37.50 -7.70 17.74
C CYS A 18 -36.46 -6.56 17.83
N SER A 19 -36.17 -6.10 19.05
CA SER A 19 -35.15 -5.06 19.28
C SER A 19 -33.75 -5.55 18.91
N ILE A 20 -33.36 -6.77 19.32
CA ILE A 20 -32.07 -7.36 18.95
C ILE A 20 -31.95 -7.52 17.43
N PHE A 21 -33.01 -7.99 16.77
CA PHE A 21 -33.01 -8.20 15.33
C PHE A 21 -32.94 -6.87 14.55
N SER A 22 -33.71 -5.86 14.96
CA SER A 22 -33.66 -4.52 14.36
C SER A 22 -32.29 -3.88 14.51
N GLN A 23 -31.67 -3.98 15.69
CA GLN A 23 -30.29 -3.49 15.88
C GLN A 23 -29.29 -4.30 15.06
N GLY A 24 -29.43 -5.62 15.02
CA GLY A 24 -28.58 -6.50 14.21
C GLY A 24 -28.61 -6.14 12.72
N ILE A 25 -29.79 -5.89 12.16
CA ILE A 25 -29.95 -5.46 10.76
C ILE A 25 -29.25 -4.11 10.53
N TYR A 26 -29.39 -3.15 11.44
CA TYR A 26 -28.77 -1.84 11.30
C TYR A 26 -27.23 -1.94 11.15
N TYR A 27 -26.59 -2.78 11.96
CA TYR A 27 -25.13 -3.01 11.87
C TYR A 27 -24.72 -3.88 10.68
N LEU A 28 -25.55 -4.85 10.27
CA LEU A 28 -25.22 -5.80 9.19
C LEU A 28 -25.53 -5.26 7.78
N TYR A 29 -26.47 -4.32 7.67
CA TYR A 29 -26.94 -3.80 6.37
C TYR A 29 -25.79 -3.31 5.47
N PRO A 30 -24.82 -2.51 5.96
CA PRO A 30 -23.73 -2.06 5.12
C PRO A 30 -22.81 -3.17 4.63
N PHE A 31 -22.55 -4.20 5.45
CA PHE A 31 -21.74 -5.35 5.04
C PHE A 31 -22.36 -6.09 3.85
N ASN A 32 -23.69 -6.13 3.78
CA ASN A 32 -24.38 -6.73 2.63
C ASN A 32 -24.14 -5.92 1.35
N ILE A 33 -24.21 -4.59 1.43
CA ILE A 33 -23.92 -3.71 0.28
C ILE A 33 -22.45 -3.84 -0.15
N GLU A 34 -21.52 -3.83 0.81
CA GLU A 34 -20.09 -4.03 0.57
C GLU A 34 -19.82 -5.39 -0.09
N TYR A 35 -20.46 -6.47 0.40
CA TYR A 35 -20.33 -7.81 -0.17
C TYR A 35 -20.73 -7.83 -1.65
N HIS A 36 -21.85 -7.22 -2.02
CA HIS A 36 -22.30 -7.19 -3.41
C HIS A 36 -21.37 -6.35 -4.32
N ILE A 37 -20.81 -5.24 -3.83
CA ILE A 37 -19.83 -4.44 -4.58
C ILE A 37 -18.52 -5.21 -4.76
N LEU A 38 -18.06 -5.88 -3.71
CA LEU A 38 -16.88 -6.77 -3.76
C LEU A 38 -17.08 -7.91 -4.76
N ALA A 39 -18.21 -8.62 -4.66
CA ALA A 39 -18.53 -9.74 -5.52
C ALA A 39 -18.64 -9.32 -6.99
N SER A 40 -19.34 -8.23 -7.30
CA SER A 40 -19.47 -7.71 -8.66
C SER A 40 -18.13 -7.26 -9.25
N THR A 41 -17.28 -6.61 -8.46
CA THR A 41 -15.92 -6.22 -8.86
C THR A 41 -15.05 -7.44 -9.16
N MET A 42 -15.05 -8.45 -8.27
CA MET A 42 -14.29 -9.69 -8.49
C MET A 42 -14.79 -10.46 -9.71
N LEU A 43 -16.10 -10.53 -9.91
CA LEU A 43 -16.69 -11.14 -11.12
C LEU A 43 -16.31 -10.37 -12.38
N TYR A 44 -16.31 -9.04 -12.35
CA TYR A 44 -15.86 -8.21 -13.47
C TYR A 44 -14.39 -8.44 -13.81
N VAL A 45 -13.51 -8.51 -12.80
CA VAL A 45 -12.09 -8.81 -12.97
C VAL A 45 -11.89 -10.22 -13.54
N LEU A 46 -12.62 -11.22 -13.02
CA LEU A 46 -12.56 -12.59 -13.51
C LEU A 46 -13.02 -12.67 -14.97
N TRP A 47 -14.17 -12.07 -15.28
CA TRP A 47 -14.72 -11.99 -16.64
C TRP A 47 -13.73 -11.36 -17.62
N LYS A 48 -13.12 -10.23 -17.25
CA LYS A 48 -12.16 -9.50 -18.11
C LYS A 48 -10.85 -10.25 -18.31
N ASN A 49 -10.50 -11.19 -17.42
CA ASN A 49 -9.27 -11.97 -17.48
C ASN A 49 -9.47 -13.39 -18.07
N ILE A 50 -10.70 -13.89 -18.19
CA ILE A 50 -11.00 -15.18 -18.81
C ILE A 50 -10.53 -15.19 -20.28
N GLY A 51 -9.80 -16.25 -20.65
CA GLY A 51 -9.27 -16.45 -22.01
C GLY A 51 -7.97 -15.71 -22.33
N ARG A 52 -7.40 -14.94 -21.38
CA ARG A 52 -6.13 -14.23 -21.60
C ARG A 52 -4.94 -15.17 -21.41
N LYS A 53 -4.13 -15.36 -22.46
CA LYS A 53 -2.83 -16.04 -22.34
C LYS A 53 -1.86 -15.10 -21.61
N VAL A 54 -1.53 -15.42 -20.36
CA VAL A 54 -0.50 -14.72 -19.61
C VAL A 54 0.85 -15.29 -20.05
N GLU A 55 1.70 -14.47 -20.65
CA GLU A 55 3.11 -14.85 -20.81
C GLU A 55 3.69 -15.08 -19.43
N HIS A 56 4.17 -16.30 -19.17
CA HIS A 56 4.83 -16.69 -17.93
C HIS A 56 6.10 -15.86 -17.73
N HIS A 57 5.94 -14.66 -17.18
CA HIS A 57 7.01 -14.04 -16.42
C HIS A 57 7.08 -14.82 -15.12
N GLN A 58 8.17 -15.57 -14.90
CA GLN A 58 8.44 -16.23 -13.63
C GLN A 58 8.22 -15.22 -12.52
N GLN A 59 7.13 -15.41 -11.76
CA GLN A 59 6.95 -14.71 -10.50
C GLN A 59 8.05 -15.21 -9.59
N HIS A 60 9.14 -14.44 -9.50
CA HIS A 60 10.09 -14.61 -8.41
C HIS A 60 9.29 -14.45 -7.13
N LYS A 61 9.09 -15.56 -6.42
CA LYS A 61 8.61 -15.56 -5.04
C LYS A 61 9.61 -14.73 -4.24
N THR A 62 9.32 -13.45 -4.04
CA THR A 62 10.16 -12.62 -3.17
C THR A 62 9.96 -13.14 -1.76
N PRO A 63 11.00 -13.73 -1.13
CA PRO A 63 10.86 -14.22 0.22
C PRO A 63 10.50 -13.04 1.14
N PHE A 64 9.47 -13.23 1.95
CA PHE A 64 9.04 -12.28 2.98
C PHE A 64 10.20 -12.02 3.95
N ARG A 65 10.97 -10.96 3.71
CA ARG A 65 12.02 -10.51 4.64
C ARG A 65 11.57 -9.22 5.32
N LEU A 66 11.06 -9.38 6.53
CA LEU A 66 10.73 -8.30 7.49
C LEU A 66 11.98 -7.60 8.06
N HIS A 67 13.18 -8.06 7.70
CA HIS A 67 14.43 -7.57 8.27
C HIS A 67 14.75 -6.15 7.76
N GLY A 68 14.50 -5.14 8.61
CA GLY A 68 14.77 -3.72 8.33
C GLY A 68 13.55 -2.79 8.27
N ILE A 69 12.32 -3.34 8.39
CA ILE A 69 11.04 -2.60 8.37
C ILE A 69 10.50 -2.39 9.78
N THR A 70 11.32 -1.90 10.71
CA THR A 70 10.87 -1.77 12.10
C THR A 70 10.14 -0.46 12.34
N VAL A 71 10.67 0.67 11.83
CA VAL A 71 10.19 2.00 12.22
C VAL A 71 8.78 2.30 11.67
N GLY A 72 8.57 2.10 10.36
CA GLY A 72 7.26 2.36 9.73
C GLY A 72 6.14 1.48 10.30
N MET A 73 6.45 0.21 10.57
CA MET A 73 5.52 -0.73 11.19
C MET A 73 5.17 -0.32 12.63
N ILE A 74 6.14 0.12 13.43
CA ILE A 74 5.88 0.57 14.81
C ILE A 74 4.94 1.77 14.81
N PHE A 75 5.21 2.81 14.01
CA PHE A 75 4.31 3.97 13.91
C PHE A 75 2.92 3.59 13.41
N GLY A 76 2.83 2.71 12.41
CA GLY A 76 1.54 2.23 11.91
C GLY A 76 0.76 1.43 12.96
N LEU A 77 1.42 0.61 13.78
CA LEU A 77 0.78 -0.14 14.87
C LEU A 77 0.30 0.79 16.00
N ILE A 78 1.03 1.87 16.28
CA ILE A 78 0.57 2.91 17.22
C ILE A 78 -0.70 3.59 16.69
N VAL A 79 -0.75 3.92 15.39
CA VAL A 79 -1.97 4.46 14.77
C VAL A 79 -3.11 3.45 14.82
N LEU A 80 -2.85 2.17 14.55
CA LEU A 80 -3.87 1.13 14.59
C LEU A 80 -4.47 0.95 15.99
N THR A 81 -3.62 0.83 17.00
CA THR A 81 -4.03 0.66 18.40
C THR A 81 -4.80 1.88 18.92
N SER A 82 -4.32 3.10 18.62
CA SER A 82 -5.05 4.33 18.98
C SER A 82 -6.40 4.44 18.27
N THR A 83 -6.48 4.03 16.99
CA THR A 83 -7.76 4.01 16.25
C THR A 83 -8.75 3.04 16.86
N ILE A 84 -8.32 1.83 17.23
CA ILE A 84 -9.16 0.84 17.90
C ILE A 84 -9.69 1.40 19.23
N ALA A 85 -8.83 2.05 20.03
CA ALA A 85 -9.27 2.66 21.29
C ALA A 85 -10.36 3.73 21.08
N ILE A 86 -10.20 4.57 20.06
CA ILE A 86 -11.19 5.63 19.74
C ILE A 86 -12.48 5.03 19.20
N VAL A 87 -12.43 3.99 18.39
CA VAL A 87 -13.61 3.24 17.91
C VAL A 87 -14.40 2.65 19.09
N VAL A 88 -13.71 2.02 20.05
CA VAL A 88 -14.38 1.48 21.26
C VAL A 88 -15.05 2.60 22.05
N VAL A 89 -14.36 3.73 22.24
CA VAL A 89 -14.94 4.90 22.93
C VAL A 89 -16.15 5.44 22.18
N TYR A 90 -16.07 5.55 20.85
CA TYR A 90 -17.16 6.00 19.99
C TYR A 90 -18.39 5.13 20.16
N LEU A 91 -18.25 3.82 19.98
CA LEU A 91 -19.36 2.86 20.07
C LEU A 91 -20.02 2.83 21.46
N ILE A 92 -19.27 3.10 22.54
CA ILE A 92 -19.82 3.14 23.90
C ILE A 92 -20.55 4.46 24.18
N GLN A 93 -20.05 5.57 23.63
CA GLN A 93 -20.55 6.91 23.95
C GLN A 93 -21.66 7.40 23.03
N ILE A 94 -21.70 6.92 21.79
CA ILE A 94 -22.72 7.27 20.81
C ILE A 94 -24.12 6.89 21.34
N GLY A 95 -25.09 7.79 21.19
CA GLY A 95 -26.48 7.57 21.61
C GLY A 95 -26.76 7.59 23.12
N ARG A 96 -25.76 7.69 24.02
CA ARG A 96 -26.03 7.78 25.48
C ARG A 96 -26.55 9.15 25.93
N SER A 97 -25.97 10.23 25.39
CA SER A 97 -26.38 11.61 25.69
C SER A 97 -25.78 12.54 24.65
N LYS A 98 -26.43 13.67 24.35
CA LYS A 98 -25.95 14.65 23.36
C LYS A 98 -24.50 15.08 23.62
N ILE A 99 -24.16 15.47 24.86
CA ILE A 99 -22.81 15.92 25.24
C ILE A 99 -21.75 14.83 25.03
N LYS A 100 -22.04 13.57 25.40
CA LYS A 100 -21.10 12.45 25.20
C LYS A 100 -20.93 12.10 23.72
N SER A 101 -22.00 12.19 22.93
CA SER A 101 -21.97 11.99 21.49
C SER A 101 -21.08 13.05 20.81
N GLU A 102 -21.26 14.32 21.17
CA GLU A 102 -20.46 15.44 20.64
C GLU A 102 -18.96 15.29 21.00
N LEU A 103 -18.64 14.84 22.22
CA LEU A 103 -17.27 14.57 22.63
C LEU A 103 -16.66 13.42 21.81
N ALA A 104 -17.38 12.31 21.65
CA ALA A 104 -16.93 11.16 20.89
C ALA A 104 -16.68 11.48 19.41
N LEU A 105 -17.59 12.24 18.78
CA LEU A 105 -17.43 12.74 17.41
C LEU A 105 -16.19 13.64 17.30
N THR A 106 -16.00 14.55 18.26
CA THR A 106 -14.83 15.43 18.27
C THR A 106 -13.53 14.65 18.38
N MET A 107 -13.44 13.66 19.27
CA MET A 107 -12.27 12.78 19.40
C MET A 107 -12.01 12.00 18.12
N PHE A 108 -13.06 11.49 17.47
CA PHE A 108 -12.95 10.79 16.19
C PHE A 108 -12.39 11.70 15.09
N TYR A 109 -12.98 12.88 14.88
CA TYR A 109 -12.54 13.80 13.83
C TYR A 109 -11.11 14.28 14.06
N LEU A 110 -10.73 14.63 15.29
CA LEU A 110 -9.36 15.06 15.60
C LEU A 110 -8.33 13.98 15.28
N HIS A 111 -8.61 12.74 15.66
CA HIS A 111 -7.75 11.61 15.35
C HIS A 111 -7.68 11.33 13.86
N ALA A 112 -8.82 11.33 13.16
CA ALA A 112 -8.88 11.13 11.72
C ALA A 112 -8.08 12.21 10.97
N ILE A 113 -8.25 13.49 11.34
CA ILE A 113 -7.48 14.62 10.78
C ILE A 113 -5.98 14.41 11.01
N PHE A 114 -5.58 14.04 12.22
CA PHE A 114 -4.17 13.78 12.55
C PHE A 114 -3.58 12.66 11.70
N VAL A 115 -4.28 11.52 11.59
CA VAL A 115 -3.83 10.39 10.78
C VAL A 115 -3.78 10.75 9.28
N LEU A 116 -4.79 11.43 8.76
CA LEU A 116 -4.81 11.88 7.35
C LEU A 116 -3.66 12.85 7.05
N ALA A 117 -3.34 13.77 7.95
CA ALA A 117 -2.19 14.68 7.79
C ALA A 117 -0.86 13.91 7.77
N LEU A 118 -0.69 12.91 8.64
CA LEU A 118 0.49 12.03 8.61
C LEU A 118 0.58 11.23 7.30
N MET A 119 -0.54 10.73 6.79
CA MET A 119 -0.58 10.03 5.49
C MET A 119 -0.22 10.97 4.33
N CYS A 120 -0.75 12.20 4.31
CA CYS A 120 -0.40 13.22 3.30
C CYS A 120 1.11 13.51 3.30
N THR A 121 1.68 13.78 4.47
CA THR A 121 3.11 14.10 4.59
C THR A 121 3.98 12.91 4.15
N ALA A 122 3.66 11.70 4.60
CA ALA A 122 4.37 10.48 4.17
C ALA A 122 4.24 10.22 2.66
N GLY A 123 3.05 10.42 2.09
CA GLY A 123 2.80 10.28 0.65
C GLY A 123 3.55 11.31 -0.19
N ILE A 124 3.60 12.58 0.24
CA ILE A 124 4.39 13.63 -0.42
C ILE A 124 5.88 13.29 -0.36
N VAL A 125 6.40 12.87 0.79
CA VAL A 125 7.81 12.47 0.92
C VAL A 125 8.13 11.30 -0.02
N ALA A 126 7.25 10.31 -0.11
CA ALA A 126 7.44 9.17 -1.03
C ALA A 126 7.41 9.60 -2.50
N LEU A 127 6.47 10.46 -2.89
CA LEU A 127 6.40 11.04 -4.23
C LEU A 127 7.65 11.86 -4.55
N LEU A 128 8.15 12.68 -3.61
CA LEU A 128 9.40 13.44 -3.79
C LEU A 128 10.59 12.51 -4.00
N ILE A 129 10.70 11.43 -3.23
CA ILE A 129 11.77 10.43 -3.41
C ILE A 129 11.67 9.79 -4.80
N TYR A 130 10.47 9.48 -5.28
CA TYR A 130 10.25 8.95 -6.62
C TYR A 130 10.60 9.93 -7.72
N ARG A 131 10.16 11.18 -7.62
CA ARG A 131 10.46 12.23 -8.60
C ARG A 131 11.95 12.57 -8.67
N LEU A 132 12.66 12.49 -7.55
CA LEU A 132 14.11 12.72 -7.47
C LEU A 132 14.93 11.53 -7.95
N GLU A 133 14.31 10.39 -8.18
CA GLU A 133 14.99 9.20 -8.67
C GLU A 133 14.56 8.97 -10.12
N ASP A 134 15.17 9.77 -11.00
CA ASP A 134 15.02 9.74 -12.46
C ASP A 134 15.15 8.31 -12.99
N ARG A 135 14.01 7.65 -13.15
CA ARG A 135 13.90 6.28 -13.62
C ARG A 135 12.79 6.24 -14.65
N SER A 136 13.05 5.57 -15.76
CA SER A 136 12.08 5.39 -16.83
C SER A 136 10.78 4.81 -16.28
N LEU A 137 9.67 5.47 -16.61
CA LEU A 137 8.35 4.90 -16.42
C LEU A 137 8.17 3.77 -17.43
N ASP A 138 7.65 2.64 -16.96
CA ASP A 138 7.40 1.47 -17.79
C ASP A 138 6.23 1.79 -18.73
N ASN A 139 6.58 2.17 -19.97
CA ASN A 139 5.62 2.47 -21.03
C ASN A 139 4.93 1.21 -21.61
N SER A 140 5.19 0.02 -21.06
CA SER A 140 4.48 -1.19 -21.48
C SER A 140 2.98 -1.09 -21.17
N LYS A 141 2.16 -1.27 -22.21
CA LYS A 141 0.69 -1.30 -22.07
C LYS A 141 0.26 -2.61 -21.43
N ASN A 142 0.29 -2.67 -20.09
CA ASN A 142 -0.28 -3.79 -19.34
C ASN A 142 -1.76 -3.50 -19.00
N PRO A 143 -2.73 -4.21 -19.61
CA PRO A 143 -4.15 -3.95 -19.37
C PRO A 143 -4.59 -4.24 -17.93
N ALA A 144 -3.90 -5.11 -17.19
CA ALA A 144 -4.17 -5.35 -15.77
C ALA A 144 -3.78 -4.13 -14.92
N ARG A 145 -2.61 -3.54 -15.21
CA ARG A 145 -2.13 -2.33 -14.54
C ARG A 145 -3.07 -1.14 -14.76
N LYS A 146 -3.58 -0.99 -15.98
CA LYS A 146 -4.57 0.05 -16.31
C LYS A 146 -5.89 -0.17 -15.56
N LEU A 147 -6.33 -1.42 -15.45
CA LEU A 147 -7.55 -1.78 -14.71
C LEU A 147 -7.44 -1.42 -13.23
N ASP A 148 -6.32 -1.75 -12.57
CA ASP A 148 -6.12 -1.42 -11.16
C ASP A 148 -6.12 0.10 -10.92
N ALA A 149 -5.52 0.89 -11.83
CA ALA A 149 -5.56 2.35 -11.75
C ALA A 149 -6.98 2.93 -11.92
N GLU A 150 -7.74 2.42 -12.88
CA GLU A 150 -9.16 2.82 -13.07
C GLU A 150 -10.01 2.44 -11.86
N LEU A 151 -9.80 1.26 -11.28
CA LEU A 151 -10.51 0.80 -10.09
C LEU A 151 -10.18 1.65 -8.86
N LEU A 152 -8.91 2.01 -8.67
CA LEU A 152 -8.45 2.85 -7.57
C LEU A 152 -9.08 4.25 -7.64
N VAL A 153 -9.12 4.87 -8.82
CA VAL A 153 -9.75 6.18 -9.02
C VAL A 153 -11.26 6.11 -8.89
N GLY A 154 -11.90 5.09 -9.48
CA GLY A 154 -13.35 4.91 -9.42
C GLY A 154 -13.86 4.72 -7.99
N THR A 155 -13.09 4.02 -7.15
CA THR A 155 -13.48 3.77 -5.76
C THR A 155 -13.17 4.95 -4.85
N ALA A 156 -12.16 5.77 -5.18
CA ALA A 156 -11.91 7.05 -4.52
C ALA A 156 -13.07 8.06 -4.71
N ALA A 157 -13.82 7.96 -5.82
CA ALA A 157 -14.92 8.88 -6.13
C ALA A 157 -16.01 8.92 -5.06
N GLY A 158 -16.28 7.80 -4.37
CA GLY A 158 -17.21 7.77 -3.23
C GLY A 158 -16.75 8.68 -2.08
N SER A 159 -15.46 8.62 -1.74
CA SER A 159 -14.89 9.49 -0.70
C SER A 159 -14.94 10.97 -1.10
N TRP A 160 -14.70 11.27 -2.38
CA TRP A 160 -14.79 12.64 -2.90
C TRP A 160 -16.23 13.17 -2.85
N LEU A 161 -17.21 12.35 -3.23
CA LEU A 161 -18.62 12.72 -3.17
C LEU A 161 -19.06 13.07 -1.75
N LEU A 162 -18.71 12.23 -0.76
CA LEU A 162 -18.98 12.50 0.65
C LEU A 162 -18.31 13.79 1.15
N SER A 163 -17.05 14.01 0.77
CA SER A 163 -16.28 15.18 1.21
C SER A 163 -16.83 16.47 0.61
N TRP A 164 -17.20 16.45 -0.68
CA TRP A 164 -17.83 17.60 -1.32
C TRP A 164 -19.21 17.90 -0.74
N GLY A 165 -20.01 16.86 -0.45
CA GLY A 165 -21.28 17.02 0.26
C GLY A 165 -21.10 17.69 1.62
N SER A 166 -20.10 17.23 2.39
CA SER A 166 -19.78 17.80 3.71
C SER A 166 -19.30 19.25 3.63
N ILE A 167 -18.45 19.59 2.65
CA ILE A 167 -18.01 20.97 2.40
C ILE A 167 -19.19 21.87 2.04
N LEU A 168 -20.07 21.42 1.14
CA LEU A 168 -21.27 22.17 0.75
C LEU A 168 -22.22 22.35 1.94
N ALA A 169 -22.40 21.34 2.78
CA ALA A 169 -23.22 21.43 3.99
C ALA A 169 -22.69 22.50 4.94
N ILE A 170 -21.38 22.57 5.16
CA ILE A 170 -20.76 23.58 6.02
C ILE A 170 -20.96 24.99 5.45
N ILE A 171 -20.86 25.16 4.14
CA ILE A 171 -21.03 26.47 3.49
C ILE A 171 -22.50 26.94 3.54
N CYS A 172 -23.45 26.01 3.36
CA CYS A 172 -24.87 26.33 3.27
C CYS A 172 -25.59 26.34 4.63
N ALA A 173 -25.01 25.76 5.68
CA ALA A 173 -25.61 25.73 7.01
C ALA A 173 -25.66 27.13 7.64
N GLN A 174 -26.80 27.48 8.26
CA GLN A 174 -26.99 28.77 8.94
C GLN A 174 -26.54 28.74 10.41
N ALA A 175 -26.54 27.56 11.02
CA ALA A 175 -26.10 27.34 12.40
C ALA A 175 -25.02 26.26 12.44
N HIS A 176 -23.89 26.57 13.10
CA HIS A 176 -22.76 25.65 13.20
C HIS A 176 -22.55 25.24 14.66
N PRO A 177 -22.94 24.01 15.04
CA PRO A 177 -22.44 23.41 16.27
C PRO A 177 -20.91 23.47 16.33
N LYS A 178 -20.33 23.47 17.55
CA LYS A 178 -18.87 23.58 17.69
C LYS A 178 -18.11 22.41 17.06
N TYR A 179 -18.63 21.19 17.17
CA TYR A 179 -17.99 19.97 16.67
C TYR A 179 -18.02 19.86 15.13
N THR A 180 -19.00 20.46 14.46
CA THR A 180 -19.13 20.45 12.99
C THR A 180 -18.03 21.22 12.28
N TRP A 181 -17.32 22.14 12.97
CA TRP A 181 -16.18 22.84 12.38
C TRP A 181 -15.02 21.90 12.02
N TYR A 182 -14.91 20.75 12.67
CA TYR A 182 -13.88 19.75 12.34
C TYR A 182 -14.18 18.99 11.04
N ASN A 183 -15.42 19.04 10.56
CA ASN A 183 -15.81 18.35 9.33
C ASN A 183 -15.17 18.99 8.08
N LEU A 184 -14.91 20.31 8.10
CA LEU A 184 -14.26 21.03 7.00
C LEU A 184 -12.80 20.57 6.78
N PRO A 185 -11.89 20.67 7.78
CA PRO A 185 -10.52 20.20 7.61
C PRO A 185 -10.46 18.69 7.36
N TYR A 186 -11.36 17.89 7.95
CA TYR A 186 -11.47 16.46 7.65
C TYR A 186 -11.76 16.21 6.16
N SER A 187 -12.81 16.83 5.63
CA SER A 187 -13.22 16.65 4.22
C SER A 187 -12.16 17.12 3.23
N ILE A 188 -11.51 18.24 3.50
CA ILE A 188 -10.41 18.75 2.66
C ILE A 188 -9.22 17.78 2.70
N LEU A 189 -8.82 17.32 3.89
CA LEU A 189 -7.72 16.36 4.03
C LEU A 189 -8.05 15.03 3.38
N VAL A 190 -9.29 14.55 3.44
CA VAL A 190 -9.74 13.35 2.73
C VAL A 190 -9.46 13.52 1.23
N ILE A 191 -9.89 14.61 0.61
CA ILE A 191 -9.67 14.84 -0.83
C ILE A 191 -8.17 14.83 -1.17
N ILE A 192 -7.38 15.62 -0.43
CA ILE A 192 -5.94 15.77 -0.65
C ILE A 192 -5.22 14.43 -0.46
N GLU A 193 -5.54 13.69 0.60
CA GLU A 193 -4.92 12.42 0.94
C GLU A 193 -5.17 11.35 -0.14
N LYS A 194 -6.41 11.21 -0.63
CA LYS A 194 -6.72 10.24 -1.70
C LYS A 194 -6.03 10.63 -3.00
N TYR A 195 -5.92 11.92 -3.31
CA TYR A 195 -5.22 12.38 -4.50
C TYR A 195 -3.72 12.03 -4.45
N ILE A 196 -3.05 12.36 -3.33
CA ILE A 196 -1.63 12.04 -3.11
C ILE A 196 -1.41 10.52 -3.11
N GLN A 197 -2.24 9.76 -2.41
CA GLN A 197 -2.10 8.32 -2.30
C GLN A 197 -2.36 7.61 -3.64
N ASN A 198 -3.34 8.07 -4.42
CA ASN A 198 -3.59 7.54 -5.77
C ASN A 198 -2.41 7.78 -6.68
N LEU A 199 -1.85 9.00 -6.70
CA LEU A 199 -0.65 9.30 -7.47
C LEU A 199 0.51 8.39 -7.05
N PHE A 200 0.74 8.26 -5.74
CA PHE A 200 1.82 7.43 -5.21
C PHE A 200 1.68 5.96 -5.62
N ILE A 201 0.50 5.36 -5.45
CA ILE A 201 0.25 3.96 -5.81
C ILE A 201 0.37 3.76 -7.32
N ILE A 202 -0.25 4.62 -8.13
CA ILE A 202 -0.21 4.51 -9.60
C ILE A 202 1.23 4.61 -10.10
N GLU A 203 1.97 5.62 -9.64
CA GLU A 203 3.38 5.81 -10.01
C GLU A 203 4.24 4.63 -9.55
N SER A 204 3.98 4.10 -8.35
CA SER A 204 4.69 2.94 -7.83
C SER A 204 4.46 1.66 -8.64
N ILE A 205 3.26 1.46 -9.20
CA ILE A 205 2.94 0.27 -10.00
C ILE A 205 3.50 0.40 -11.43
N HIS A 206 3.63 1.63 -11.96
CA HIS A 206 4.13 1.93 -13.31
C HIS A 206 5.65 2.04 -13.42
N ARG A 207 6.41 1.92 -12.33
CA ARG A 207 7.87 2.05 -12.39
C ARG A 207 8.51 0.76 -12.90
N GLU A 208 9.49 0.88 -13.81
CA GLU A 208 10.20 -0.29 -14.36
C GLU A 208 10.91 -1.05 -13.25
N GLN A 209 10.61 -2.35 -13.13
CA GLN A 209 11.38 -3.25 -12.28
C GLN A 209 12.81 -3.29 -12.79
N GLU A 210 13.77 -3.21 -11.87
CA GLU A 210 15.16 -3.54 -12.18
C GLU A 210 15.10 -5.03 -12.45
N LYS A 211 15.06 -5.42 -13.73
CA LYS A 211 15.49 -6.76 -14.11
C LYS A 211 16.89 -6.86 -13.54
N GLY A 212 17.00 -7.63 -12.45
CA GLY A 212 18.20 -7.67 -11.66
C GLY A 212 19.37 -7.92 -12.59
N ASN A 213 20.40 -7.10 -12.47
CA ASN A 213 21.75 -7.44 -12.89
C ASN A 213 22.23 -8.75 -12.19
N ASP A 214 21.41 -9.31 -11.29
CA ASP A 214 21.47 -10.66 -10.76
C ASP A 214 21.20 -11.75 -11.81
N ASP A 215 20.43 -11.50 -12.89
CA ASP A 215 20.36 -12.43 -14.03
C ASP A 215 21.66 -12.41 -14.80
N ILE A 216 22.34 -11.26 -14.95
CA ILE A 216 23.66 -11.20 -15.58
C ILE A 216 24.74 -11.80 -14.65
N LYS A 217 24.62 -11.65 -13.33
CA LYS A 217 25.54 -12.29 -12.37
C LYS A 217 25.28 -13.79 -12.23
N THR A 218 24.04 -14.26 -12.16
CA THR A 218 23.74 -15.70 -12.14
C THR A 218 24.00 -16.33 -13.49
N LEU A 219 23.69 -15.67 -14.61
CA LEU A 219 24.09 -16.15 -15.94
C LEU A 219 25.61 -16.14 -16.08
N ARG A 220 26.35 -15.12 -15.61
CA ARG A 220 27.83 -15.17 -15.58
C ARG A 220 28.36 -16.26 -14.65
N ILE A 221 27.81 -16.45 -13.46
CA ILE A 221 28.26 -17.46 -12.50
C ILE A 221 27.95 -18.86 -13.03
N VAL A 222 26.80 -19.06 -13.68
CA VAL A 222 26.44 -20.31 -14.37
C VAL A 222 27.30 -20.52 -15.61
N THR A 223 27.60 -19.50 -16.41
CA THR A 223 28.51 -19.60 -17.57
C THR A 223 29.97 -19.84 -17.14
N ILE A 224 30.42 -19.30 -16.00
CA ILE A 224 31.74 -19.57 -15.44
C ILE A 224 31.81 -20.98 -14.82
N SER A 225 30.72 -21.46 -14.20
CA SER A 225 30.64 -22.82 -13.66
C SER A 225 30.42 -23.90 -14.74
N LEU A 226 29.83 -23.54 -15.88
CA LEU A 226 29.66 -24.41 -17.06
C LEU A 226 30.86 -24.31 -18.04
N GLY A 227 31.88 -23.52 -17.69
CA GLY A 227 33.14 -23.41 -18.43
C GLY A 227 34.17 -24.49 -18.07
N SER A 228 33.81 -25.47 -17.22
CA SER A 228 34.77 -26.45 -16.69
C SER A 228 34.28 -27.89 -16.65
N THR A 229 33.21 -28.25 -17.38
CA THR A 229 32.85 -29.66 -17.66
C THR A 229 31.67 -29.68 -18.63
N LEU A 230 31.93 -29.75 -19.94
CA LEU A 230 31.06 -30.38 -20.95
C LEU A 230 31.77 -30.25 -22.31
N SER A 231 32.70 -31.16 -22.55
CA SER A 231 33.14 -31.48 -23.91
C SER A 231 31.97 -32.17 -24.62
N LEU A 232 31.19 -31.43 -25.40
CA LEU A 232 30.41 -32.03 -26.48
C LEU A 232 31.40 -32.36 -27.60
N ALA A 233 31.64 -33.66 -27.79
CA ALA A 233 32.58 -34.21 -28.77
C ALA A 233 32.25 -33.79 -30.21
N PRO A 234 33.27 -33.66 -31.08
CA PRO A 234 33.14 -34.02 -32.47
C PRO A 234 33.77 -35.40 -32.75
N SER A 235 32.97 -36.15 -33.50
CA SER A 235 33.17 -37.42 -34.20
C SER A 235 34.53 -37.62 -34.93
N TYR A 236 35.01 -38.88 -34.88
CA TYR A 236 35.91 -39.62 -35.79
C TYR A 236 37.31 -39.05 -36.14
N LYS A 237 38.40 -39.74 -35.77
CA LYS A 237 39.25 -40.62 -36.63
C LYS A 237 40.59 -41.04 -35.97
N GLU A 238 40.89 -42.34 -36.09
CA GLU A 238 42.21 -43.00 -36.30
C GLU A 238 43.37 -42.96 -35.26
N ILE A 239 43.68 -44.18 -34.80
CA ILE A 239 45.01 -44.84 -34.66
C ILE A 239 45.91 -44.39 -33.50
N TYR A 240 46.05 -45.29 -32.51
CA TYR A 240 47.28 -45.42 -31.71
C TYR A 240 47.80 -46.85 -31.80
N ASN A 241 48.99 -47.00 -32.40
CA ASN A 241 49.96 -48.00 -31.99
C ASN A 241 50.76 -47.39 -30.83
N GLY A 242 50.89 -48.16 -29.74
CA GLY A 242 51.60 -47.74 -28.55
C GLY A 242 53.11 -47.61 -28.76
N ARG A 243 53.70 -46.62 -28.09
CA ARG A 243 55.06 -46.75 -27.54
C ARG A 243 55.24 -45.77 -26.38
N ALA A 244 55.60 -46.34 -25.23
CA ALA A 244 56.07 -45.62 -24.06
C ALA A 244 57.53 -45.18 -24.26
N ALA A 245 57.88 -43.99 -23.77
CA ALA A 245 59.18 -43.68 -23.15
C ALA A 245 59.15 -42.30 -22.48
N CYS A 246 59.80 -42.23 -21.32
CA CYS A 246 60.07 -41.08 -20.44
C CYS A 246 60.74 -39.92 -21.23
N ASP A 247 60.77 -38.67 -20.75
CA ASP A 247 61.42 -38.23 -19.52
C ASP A 247 61.31 -36.70 -19.37
N SER A 248 61.68 -36.19 -18.19
CA SER A 248 62.20 -34.85 -17.87
C SER A 248 61.25 -33.71 -17.46
N GLY A 249 61.33 -33.37 -16.15
CA GLY A 249 61.39 -32.02 -15.56
C GLY A 249 60.16 -31.10 -15.68
N GLU A 250 59.70 -30.32 -14.70
CA GLU A 250 60.06 -29.99 -13.32
C GLU A 250 58.74 -29.48 -12.68
N VAL A 251 58.53 -29.75 -11.39
CA VAL A 251 57.46 -29.15 -10.58
C VAL A 251 58.07 -28.74 -9.24
N PRO A 252 57.78 -27.54 -8.74
CA PRO A 252 57.36 -27.43 -7.34
C PRO A 252 56.01 -26.66 -7.27
N CYS A 253 54.97 -27.16 -6.56
CA CYS A 253 54.78 -27.04 -5.11
C CYS A 253 54.92 -25.59 -4.60
N LEU A 254 54.10 -24.99 -3.75
CA LEU A 254 52.90 -25.32 -2.98
C LEU A 254 52.52 -24.00 -2.25
N PHE A 255 51.25 -23.79 -1.92
CA PHE A 255 50.73 -23.09 -0.72
C PHE A 255 51.27 -21.70 -0.25
N LYS A 256 50.29 -20.78 -0.13
CA LYS A 256 49.90 -19.99 1.07
C LYS A 256 50.83 -18.89 1.61
N GLY A 257 50.27 -17.66 1.61
CA GLY A 257 50.19 -16.84 2.82
C GLY A 257 51.01 -15.54 2.90
N SER A 258 50.29 -14.42 3.02
CA SER A 258 50.44 -13.37 4.06
C SER A 258 51.69 -12.45 4.15
N ILE A 259 51.41 -11.13 4.12
CA ILE A 259 52.02 -10.01 4.89
C ILE A 259 53.35 -9.33 4.44
N CYS A 260 53.34 -7.99 4.61
CA CYS A 260 54.43 -6.97 4.64
C CYS A 260 55.14 -6.70 3.31
N GLY A 261 55.68 -5.51 3.01
CA GLY A 261 55.97 -4.30 3.77
C GLY A 261 56.64 -3.30 2.80
N ARG A 262 56.77 -2.06 3.25
CA ARG A 262 57.16 -0.83 2.52
C ARG A 262 58.63 -0.81 2.07
N GLU A 263 58.91 -0.32 0.86
CA GLU A 263 60.02 0.61 0.55
C GLU A 263 59.89 1.26 -0.84
N ASN A 264 60.33 2.52 -0.93
CA ASN A 264 60.28 3.41 -2.10
C ASN A 264 61.27 2.98 -3.19
N ASP A 265 60.90 3.12 -4.46
CA ASP A 265 61.71 3.90 -5.41
C ASP A 265 60.85 4.47 -6.55
N GLY A 266 61.27 5.62 -7.08
CA GLY A 266 60.41 6.57 -7.81
C GLY A 266 60.11 6.26 -9.28
N GLY A 267 59.12 7.01 -9.81
CA GLY A 267 59.00 7.28 -11.25
C GLY A 267 57.60 7.13 -11.83
N GLY A 268 56.86 8.25 -11.91
CA GLY A 268 55.97 8.58 -13.03
C GLY A 268 54.65 7.80 -13.18
N GLY A 269 53.53 8.50 -13.01
CA GLY A 269 52.22 8.07 -13.52
C GLY A 269 51.08 8.39 -12.57
N ALA A 270 50.63 9.64 -12.56
CA ALA A 270 49.29 9.95 -12.09
C ALA A 270 48.30 9.40 -13.11
N ASP A 271 47.47 8.42 -12.72
CA ASP A 271 46.09 8.29 -13.19
C ASP A 271 45.32 7.13 -12.54
N LYS A 272 44.09 7.45 -12.13
CA LYS A 272 42.92 6.59 -11.86
C LYS A 272 42.83 5.87 -10.50
N GLU A 273 42.47 6.64 -9.47
CA GLU A 273 41.84 6.13 -8.25
C GLU A 273 40.47 6.80 -7.93
N GLU A 274 39.81 7.46 -8.89
CA GLU A 274 38.53 8.15 -8.64
C GLU A 274 37.25 7.30 -8.89
N THR A 275 37.34 6.12 -9.50
CA THR A 275 36.15 5.37 -9.94
C THR A 275 35.54 4.41 -8.91
N ASN A 276 36.26 4.05 -7.84
CA ASN A 276 35.76 3.10 -6.84
C ASN A 276 35.02 3.78 -5.66
N PHE A 277 35.31 5.05 -5.37
CA PHE A 277 34.67 5.78 -4.26
C PHE A 277 33.27 6.30 -4.61
N SER A 278 33.03 6.71 -5.87
CA SER A 278 31.70 7.18 -6.30
C SER A 278 30.66 6.05 -6.40
N PHE A 279 31.11 4.82 -6.68
CA PHE A 279 30.24 3.65 -6.79
C PHE A 279 29.73 3.16 -5.42
N CYS A 280 30.57 3.25 -4.38
CA CYS A 280 30.20 2.85 -3.02
C CYS A 280 29.20 3.84 -2.37
N SER A 281 29.43 5.15 -2.57
CA SER A 281 28.53 6.21 -2.07
C SER A 281 27.16 6.22 -2.77
N ARG A 282 27.14 5.98 -4.09
CA ARG A 282 25.89 5.91 -4.85
C ARG A 282 25.03 4.69 -4.45
N ASN A 283 25.66 3.55 -4.15
CA ASN A 283 24.97 2.35 -3.68
C ASN A 283 24.43 2.46 -2.24
N SER A 284 25.07 3.24 -1.35
CA SER A 284 24.54 3.45 0.00
C SER A 284 23.33 4.39 0.01
N VAL A 285 23.33 5.44 -0.83
CA VAL A 285 22.23 6.40 -0.92
C VAL A 285 20.98 5.76 -1.53
N THR A 286 21.12 4.96 -2.59
CA THR A 286 19.99 4.24 -3.21
C THR A 286 19.40 3.19 -2.28
N ASN A 287 20.24 2.45 -1.54
CA ASN A 287 19.77 1.52 -0.50
C ASN A 287 19.02 2.22 0.65
N ASN A 288 19.46 3.41 1.05
CA ASN A 288 18.77 4.21 2.07
C ASN A 288 17.41 4.71 1.57
N LYS A 289 17.31 5.22 0.33
CA LYS A 289 16.04 5.63 -0.29
C LYS A 289 15.03 4.47 -0.34
N ARG A 290 15.49 3.30 -0.78
CA ARG A 290 14.70 2.06 -0.82
C ARG A 290 14.18 1.68 0.57
N ARG A 291 15.03 1.75 1.59
CA ARG A 291 14.64 1.49 2.98
C ARG A 291 13.60 2.50 3.50
N ILE A 292 13.75 3.78 3.19
CA ILE A 292 12.79 4.82 3.59
C ILE A 292 11.44 4.56 2.94
N LEU A 293 11.41 4.34 1.63
CA LEU A 293 10.20 4.08 0.87
C LEU A 293 9.47 2.81 1.35
N LYS A 294 10.22 1.76 1.69
CA LYS A 294 9.67 0.54 2.29
C LYS A 294 9.01 0.81 3.65
N ASN A 295 9.65 1.63 4.51
CA ASN A 295 9.05 2.05 5.77
C ASN A 295 7.80 2.91 5.58
N ILE A 296 7.79 3.81 4.59
CA ILE A 296 6.62 4.63 4.26
C ILE A 296 5.47 3.75 3.75
N ALA A 297 5.74 2.81 2.84
CA ALA A 297 4.73 1.89 2.33
C ALA A 297 4.12 1.03 3.45
N ALA A 298 4.94 0.52 4.37
CA ALA A 298 4.49 -0.22 5.53
C ALA A 298 3.63 0.63 6.50
N PHE A 299 4.04 1.88 6.74
CA PHE A 299 3.25 2.83 7.54
C PHE A 299 1.90 3.12 6.89
N LEU A 300 1.88 3.49 5.61
CA LEU A 300 0.65 3.79 4.86
C LEU A 300 -0.28 2.56 4.78
N PHE A 301 0.27 1.35 4.64
CA PHE A 301 -0.51 0.11 4.69
C PHE A 301 -1.29 0.00 6.01
N LEU A 302 -0.60 0.16 7.15
CA LEU A 302 -1.24 0.09 8.47
C LEU A 302 -2.21 1.26 8.72
N CYS A 303 -1.92 2.46 8.22
CA CYS A 303 -2.86 3.59 8.32
C CYS A 303 -4.14 3.35 7.48
N ASN A 304 -4.03 2.78 6.28
CA ASN A 304 -5.22 2.42 5.50
C ASN A 304 -6.05 1.33 6.18
N LEU A 305 -5.40 0.33 6.77
CA LEU A 305 -6.09 -0.66 7.59
C LEU A 305 -6.76 -0.03 8.81
N SER A 306 -6.09 0.94 9.45
CA SER A 306 -6.62 1.67 10.61
C SER A 306 -7.86 2.48 10.24
N LEU A 307 -7.85 3.19 9.11
CA LEU A 307 -9.01 3.99 8.65
C LEU A 307 -10.11 3.16 7.99
N TRP A 308 -9.84 1.90 7.61
CA TRP A 308 -10.85 0.96 7.12
C TRP A 308 -11.73 0.41 8.25
N ILE A 309 -11.18 0.20 9.44
CA ILE A 309 -11.87 -0.41 10.58
C ILE A 309 -13.10 0.41 11.04
N PRO A 310 -13.01 1.73 11.34
CA PRO A 310 -14.15 2.46 11.88
C PRO A 310 -15.44 2.33 11.05
N PRO A 311 -15.46 2.64 9.74
CA PRO A 311 -16.69 2.54 8.96
C PRO A 311 -17.18 1.09 8.79
N ALA A 312 -16.26 0.11 8.75
CA ALA A 312 -16.62 -1.31 8.71
C ALA A 312 -17.35 -1.75 9.99
N PHE A 313 -16.91 -1.28 11.17
CA PHE A 313 -17.53 -1.63 12.46
C PHE A 313 -18.66 -0.68 12.88
N GLY A 314 -19.17 0.15 11.97
CA GLY A 314 -20.35 1.00 12.22
C GLY A 314 -20.04 2.36 12.85
N CYS A 315 -18.78 2.78 12.98
CA CYS A 315 -18.43 4.16 13.31
C CYS A 315 -18.54 5.01 12.05
N ARG A 316 -19.66 5.72 11.90
CA ARG A 316 -20.03 6.40 10.66
C ARG A 316 -20.49 7.82 10.97
N PRO A 317 -19.53 8.75 11.20
CA PRO A 317 -19.88 10.11 11.59
C PRO A 317 -20.73 10.82 10.53
N GLU A 318 -20.70 10.40 9.26
CA GLU A 318 -21.55 10.94 8.20
C GLU A 318 -23.05 10.74 8.46
N TYR A 319 -23.45 9.74 9.25
CA TYR A 319 -24.83 9.59 9.73
C TYR A 319 -25.06 10.30 11.07
N ASP A 320 -24.05 10.29 11.95
CA ASP A 320 -24.20 10.73 13.35
C ASP A 320 -23.99 12.25 13.56
N ASN A 321 -23.34 12.94 12.60
CA ASN A 321 -23.00 14.36 12.69
C ASN A 321 -24.24 15.28 12.56
N GLY A 322 -25.23 14.86 11.76
CA GLY A 322 -26.51 15.55 11.54
C GLY A 322 -26.45 16.86 10.75
N LEU A 323 -25.26 17.39 10.44
CA LEU A 323 -25.12 18.66 9.72
C LEU A 323 -25.66 18.57 8.29
N GLU A 324 -25.26 17.52 7.59
CA GLU A 324 -25.60 17.27 6.20
C GLU A 324 -27.09 16.97 6.06
N GLU A 325 -27.68 16.30 7.06
CA GLU A 325 -29.12 16.07 7.16
C GLU A 325 -29.90 17.39 7.34
N ILE A 326 -29.41 18.32 8.17
CA ILE A 326 -30.06 19.63 8.35
C ILE A 326 -30.08 20.44 7.04
N VAL A 327 -29.06 20.30 6.20
CA VAL A 327 -28.92 21.07 4.95
C VAL A 327 -29.61 20.42 3.77
N PHE A 328 -29.42 19.11 3.56
CA PHE A 328 -29.90 18.39 2.39
C PHE A 328 -31.22 17.63 2.64
N GLY A 329 -31.62 17.47 3.90
CA GLY A 329 -32.69 16.57 4.31
C GLY A 329 -32.19 15.13 4.52
N PHE A 330 -32.93 14.38 5.34
CA PHE A 330 -32.60 13.00 5.70
C PHE A 330 -32.53 12.06 4.49
N GLU A 331 -33.58 12.02 3.67
CA GLU A 331 -33.66 11.08 2.54
C GLU A 331 -32.58 11.33 1.45
N PRO A 332 -32.34 12.56 0.97
CA PRO A 332 -31.32 12.77 -0.04
C PRO A 332 -29.91 12.45 0.47
N TRP A 333 -29.60 12.83 1.72
CA TRP A 333 -28.29 12.57 2.31
C TRP A 333 -28.05 11.08 2.55
N ILE A 334 -29.00 10.36 3.15
CA ILE A 334 -28.84 8.93 3.42
C ILE A 334 -28.61 8.13 2.12
N ILE A 335 -29.26 8.51 1.02
CA ILE A 335 -29.06 7.90 -0.30
C ILE A 335 -27.62 8.10 -0.77
N VAL A 336 -27.10 9.33 -0.68
CA VAL A 336 -25.72 9.64 -1.05
C VAL A 336 -24.73 8.84 -0.20
N VAL A 337 -24.93 8.78 1.12
CA VAL A 337 -24.04 8.03 2.01
C VAL A 337 -24.08 6.53 1.75
N ASN A 338 -25.27 5.95 1.59
CA ASN A 338 -25.45 4.53 1.26
C ASN A 338 -24.81 4.14 -0.07
N LEU A 339 -24.80 5.05 -1.05
CA LEU A 339 -24.13 4.83 -2.33
C LEU A 339 -22.61 4.96 -2.20
N ALA A 340 -22.12 6.02 -1.56
CA ALA A 340 -20.72 6.42 -1.62
C ALA A 340 -19.82 5.72 -0.60
N MET A 341 -20.34 5.41 0.60
CA MET A 341 -19.57 4.84 1.70
C MET A 341 -18.99 3.45 1.36
N PRO A 342 -19.71 2.52 0.73
CA PRO A 342 -19.14 1.23 0.32
C PRO A 342 -17.94 1.37 -0.63
N PHE A 343 -17.97 2.32 -1.57
CA PHE A 343 -16.82 2.61 -2.43
C PHE A 343 -15.63 3.15 -1.63
N SER A 344 -15.88 4.01 -0.64
CA SER A 344 -14.84 4.52 0.27
C SER A 344 -14.18 3.40 1.07
N ILE A 345 -14.98 2.46 1.59
CA ILE A 345 -14.48 1.31 2.35
C ILE A 345 -13.67 0.38 1.44
N PHE A 346 -14.19 0.07 0.25
CA PHE A 346 -13.48 -0.74 -0.74
C PHE A 346 -12.17 -0.09 -1.17
N TYR A 347 -12.14 1.23 -1.36
CA TYR A 347 -10.91 1.97 -1.67
C TYR A 347 -9.83 1.75 -0.61
N ARG A 348 -10.17 1.80 0.68
CA ARG A 348 -9.20 1.56 1.76
C ARG A 348 -8.64 0.15 1.74
N MET A 349 -9.48 -0.84 1.48
CA MET A 349 -9.05 -2.24 1.35
C MET A 349 -8.14 -2.44 0.13
N HIS A 350 -8.55 -1.95 -1.03
CA HIS A 350 -7.80 -2.09 -2.28
C HIS A 350 -6.45 -1.36 -2.21
N SER A 351 -6.43 -0.11 -1.71
CA SER A 351 -5.20 0.66 -1.55
C SER A 351 -4.24 0.05 -0.54
N ALA A 352 -4.73 -0.56 0.56
CA ALA A 352 -3.90 -1.34 1.48
C ALA A 352 -3.22 -2.53 0.77
N ALA A 353 -3.97 -3.28 -0.05
CA ALA A 353 -3.41 -4.38 -0.82
C ALA A 353 -2.34 -3.91 -1.83
N SER A 354 -2.59 -2.81 -2.53
CA SER A 354 -1.61 -2.22 -3.45
C SER A 354 -0.34 -1.75 -2.71
N LEU A 355 -0.48 -1.09 -1.56
CA LEU A 355 0.65 -0.65 -0.74
C LEU A 355 1.47 -1.81 -0.18
N PHE A 356 0.81 -2.91 0.17
CA PHE A 356 1.47 -4.15 0.58
C PHE A 356 2.30 -4.75 -0.56
N GLU A 357 1.78 -4.75 -1.78
CA GLU A 357 2.52 -5.18 -2.96
C GLU A 357 3.75 -4.28 -3.21
N VAL A 358 3.59 -2.96 -3.07
CA VAL A 358 4.69 -1.98 -3.15
C VAL A 358 5.76 -2.25 -2.08
N ASN A 359 5.35 -2.52 -0.83
CA ASN A 359 6.26 -2.86 0.26
C ASN A 359 7.02 -4.19 0.04
N CYS A 360 6.43 -5.13 -0.69
CA CYS A 360 7.10 -6.37 -1.07
C CYS A 360 8.09 -6.18 -2.23
N LYS A 361 7.80 -5.24 -3.14
CA LYS A 361 8.65 -4.90 -4.31
C LYS A 361 9.83 -4.00 -3.96
N THR A 362 9.61 -3.05 -3.05
CA THR A 362 10.63 -2.18 -2.48
C THR A 362 11.43 -2.96 -1.46
#